data_AF-A0A9E0SVV5-F1
#
_entry.id   AF-A0A9E0SVV5-F1
#
_cell.length_a   1.000
_cell.length_b   1.000
_cell.length_c   1.000
_cell.angle_alpha   90.00
_cell.angle_beta   90.00
_cell.angle_gamma   90.00
#
_symmetry.space_group_name_H-M   'P 1'
#
loop_
_entity.id
_entity.type
_entity.pdbx_description
1 polymer ?
#
loop_
_entity_poly.entity_id
_entity_poly.type
_entity_poly.pdbx_seq_one_letter_code
_entity_poly.pdbx_strand_id
1 'polypeptide(L)'
;MQGTFHHRVWMGLALAGALALSSAPAAAALFVPGSTYQVQGTNSPGSFNDTVGFTPGTSLVDGGALAVTLSVVPDGGSEWLVFSYATADGSAMSQPNSYWSLNEVGLDAAVDVSFTAAYVQFSHDGTALTPSASIFGGYSVAPSPVPGLNGIGFAVGGFNAPLGSGPLVALGTFITPWSYLNATGIDSTQANGYLEALKFEPTVPVPEPASAALLLAGLAGVAFVQRRRRIPI
;
A
#
# COMPACT_ATOMS: atom_id res chain seq x y z
N MET A 1 -6.26 37.08 -64.92
CA MET A 1 -5.55 35.98 -64.24
C MET A 1 -5.35 36.39 -62.79
N GLN A 2 -6.23 35.94 -61.90
CA GLN A 2 -6.21 36.22 -60.46
C GLN A 2 -5.54 35.04 -59.75
N GLY A 3 -4.45 35.31 -59.02
CA GLY A 3 -3.76 34.34 -58.18
C GLY A 3 -4.20 34.49 -56.72
N THR A 4 -4.89 33.48 -56.19
CA THR A 4 -5.29 33.34 -54.80
C THR A 4 -4.20 32.61 -54.02
N PHE A 5 -3.55 33.27 -53.06
CA PHE A 5 -2.51 32.69 -52.21
C PHE A 5 -3.04 32.30 -50.82
N HIS A 6 -2.82 31.02 -50.53
CA HIS A 6 -2.87 30.22 -49.30
C HIS A 6 -2.98 30.91 -47.93
N HIS A 7 -4.06 30.58 -47.20
CA HIS A 7 -4.31 30.98 -45.80
C HIS A 7 -4.82 29.80 -44.95
N ARG A 8 -4.16 28.63 -44.92
CA ARG A 8 -4.61 27.49 -44.09
C ARG A 8 -3.50 26.52 -43.64
N VAL A 9 -2.54 26.94 -42.82
CA VAL A 9 -1.62 25.98 -42.13
C VAL A 9 -1.14 26.52 -40.77
N TRP A 10 -2.00 26.73 -39.76
CA TRP A 10 -1.53 27.04 -38.39
C TRP A 10 -2.45 26.56 -37.26
N MET A 11 -3.11 25.40 -37.42
CA MET A 11 -4.09 24.92 -36.42
C MET A 11 -3.94 23.42 -36.10
N GLY A 12 -2.71 22.89 -36.14
CA GLY A 12 -2.41 21.48 -35.90
C GLY A 12 -1.54 21.17 -34.67
N LEU A 13 -1.03 22.18 -33.94
CA LEU A 13 0.03 21.99 -32.94
C LEU A 13 -0.42 22.13 -31.47
N ALA A 14 -1.71 22.32 -31.19
CA ALA A 14 -2.18 22.58 -29.82
C ALA A 14 -2.73 21.34 -29.09
N LEU A 15 -3.03 20.24 -29.79
CA LEU A 15 -3.72 19.09 -29.18
C LEU A 15 -2.79 17.96 -28.70
N ALA A 16 -1.51 17.96 -29.12
CA ALA A 16 -0.55 16.91 -28.76
C ALA A 16 0.08 17.11 -27.36
N GLY A 17 -0.05 18.29 -26.75
CA GLY A 17 0.54 18.58 -25.43
C GLY A 17 -0.29 18.12 -24.23
N ALA A 18 -1.59 17.87 -24.40
CA ALA A 18 -2.50 17.58 -23.29
C ALA A 18 -2.49 16.10 -22.84
N LEU A 19 -2.08 15.17 -23.71
CA LEU A 19 -2.03 13.73 -23.37
C LEU A 19 -0.77 13.30 -22.60
N ALA A 20 0.26 14.14 -22.51
CA ALA A 20 1.49 13.83 -21.78
C ALA A 20 1.45 14.26 -20.30
N LEU A 21 0.36 14.86 -19.83
CA LEU A 21 0.23 15.44 -18.48
C LEU A 21 -0.54 14.55 -17.50
N SER A 22 -0.98 13.35 -17.90
CA SER A 22 -1.71 12.43 -17.03
C SER A 22 -0.82 11.35 -16.39
N SER A 23 0.51 11.42 -16.52
CA SER A 23 1.38 10.56 -15.72
C SER A 23 1.27 11.01 -14.27
N ALA A 24 0.65 10.20 -13.42
CA ALA A 24 0.65 10.43 -11.98
C ALA A 24 2.10 10.70 -11.54
N PRO A 25 2.35 11.74 -10.72
CA PRO A 25 3.69 12.02 -10.23
C PRO A 25 4.26 10.76 -9.59
N ALA A 26 5.50 10.40 -9.95
CA ALA A 26 6.23 9.37 -9.24
C ALA A 26 6.51 9.90 -7.82
N ALA A 27 5.65 9.54 -6.87
CA ALA A 27 5.94 9.71 -5.46
C ALA A 27 7.21 8.90 -5.14
N ALA A 28 8.08 9.46 -4.30
CA ALA A 28 9.23 8.70 -3.81
C ALA A 28 8.69 7.49 -3.02
N ALA A 29 9.12 6.29 -3.40
CA ALA A 29 8.72 5.07 -2.70
C ALA A 29 9.17 5.15 -1.23
N LEU A 30 8.29 4.82 -0.28
CA LEU A 30 8.67 4.83 1.14
C LEU A 30 9.53 3.63 1.52
N PHE A 31 9.45 2.55 0.75
CA PHE A 31 10.22 1.32 0.92
C PHE A 31 11.03 1.00 -0.32
N VAL A 32 12.16 0.30 -0.16
CA VAL A 32 13.09 -0.04 -1.23
C VAL A 32 12.49 -1.15 -2.11
N PRO A 33 12.06 -0.86 -3.36
CA PRO A 33 11.46 -1.88 -4.22
C PRO A 33 12.48 -2.96 -4.59
N GLY A 34 12.07 -4.23 -4.53
CA GLY A 34 12.93 -5.37 -4.83
C GLY A 34 13.88 -5.77 -3.69
N SER A 35 13.83 -5.09 -2.53
CA SER A 35 14.44 -5.58 -1.30
C SER A 35 13.79 -6.90 -0.83
N THR A 36 14.27 -7.50 0.25
CA THR A 36 13.64 -8.68 0.85
C THR A 36 13.33 -8.44 2.32
N TYR A 37 12.28 -9.08 2.81
CA TYR A 37 11.88 -9.08 4.22
C TYR A 37 11.57 -10.52 4.66
N GLN A 38 11.45 -10.76 5.96
CA GLN A 38 11.01 -12.05 6.49
C GLN A 38 9.52 -12.03 6.77
N VAL A 39 8.82 -13.12 6.43
CA VAL A 39 7.50 -13.44 6.94
C VAL A 39 7.66 -14.53 7.99
N GLN A 40 7.27 -14.23 9.22
CA GLN A 40 7.38 -15.12 10.37
C GLN A 40 6.00 -15.51 10.87
N GLY A 41 5.72 -16.82 10.88
CA GLY A 41 4.47 -17.37 11.39
C GLY A 41 4.68 -18.29 12.57
N THR A 42 3.72 -18.31 13.50
CA THR A 42 3.64 -19.32 14.57
C THR A 42 2.22 -19.85 14.65
N ASN A 43 2.06 -21.15 14.39
CA ASN A 43 0.78 -21.83 14.20
C ASN A 43 -0.12 -21.17 13.13
N SER A 44 0.46 -20.77 11.98
CA SER A 44 -0.18 -19.91 10.97
C SER A 44 -0.08 -20.41 9.51
N PRO A 45 -0.42 -21.66 9.14
CA PRO A 45 -0.87 -22.80 9.96
C PRO A 45 0.28 -23.60 10.60
N GLY A 46 1.50 -23.53 10.04
CA GLY A 46 2.73 -24.07 10.61
C GLY A 46 3.53 -23.05 11.43
N SER A 47 4.81 -23.30 11.62
CA SER A 47 5.76 -22.33 12.20
C SER A 47 6.93 -22.17 11.26
N PHE A 48 7.17 -20.95 10.79
CA PHE A 48 8.06 -20.68 9.67
C PHE A 48 8.71 -19.30 9.78
N ASN A 49 9.79 -19.11 9.01
CA ASN A 49 10.51 -17.86 8.85
C ASN A 49 11.08 -17.84 7.43
N ASP A 50 10.29 -17.30 6.49
CA ASP A 50 10.60 -17.31 5.07
C ASP A 50 10.98 -15.93 4.55
N THR A 51 11.99 -15.88 3.68
CA THR A 51 12.42 -14.65 3.01
C THR A 51 11.57 -14.41 1.77
N VAL A 52 10.91 -13.24 1.71
CA VAL A 52 10.02 -12.83 0.62
C VAL A 52 10.55 -11.54 -0.03
N GLY A 53 10.37 -11.42 -1.35
CA GLY A 53 10.69 -10.20 -2.08
C GLY A 53 9.66 -9.09 -1.81
N PHE A 54 10.14 -7.87 -1.55
CA PHE A 54 9.31 -6.68 -1.48
C PHE A 54 8.97 -6.20 -2.90
N THR A 55 8.03 -6.90 -3.52
CA THR A 55 7.48 -6.58 -4.84
C THR A 55 6.01 -6.98 -4.83
N PRO A 56 5.08 -6.11 -5.29
CA PRO A 56 3.66 -6.46 -5.35
C PRO A 56 3.43 -7.77 -6.11
N GLY A 57 2.63 -8.65 -5.54
CA GLY A 57 2.39 -10.00 -6.07
C GLY A 57 2.28 -11.05 -4.97
N THR A 58 2.10 -12.30 -5.39
CA THR A 58 1.91 -13.45 -4.48
C THR A 58 3.20 -14.24 -4.33
N SER A 59 3.55 -14.57 -3.10
CA SER A 59 4.60 -15.52 -2.74
C SER A 59 4.01 -16.65 -1.89
N LEU A 60 4.62 -17.83 -1.96
CA LEU A 60 4.28 -18.97 -1.12
C LEU A 60 5.27 -19.05 0.03
N VAL A 61 4.76 -19.22 1.24
CA VAL A 61 5.51 -19.39 2.49
C VAL A 61 5.02 -20.63 3.23
N ASP A 62 5.68 -21.01 4.33
CA ASP A 62 5.39 -22.20 5.13
C ASP A 62 5.44 -23.49 4.28
N GLY A 63 6.48 -23.62 3.46
CA GLY A 63 6.62 -24.75 2.53
C GLY A 63 5.50 -24.85 1.47
N GLY A 64 4.74 -23.76 1.25
CA GLY A 64 3.62 -23.70 0.33
C GLY A 64 2.24 -23.84 1.00
N ALA A 65 2.17 -23.97 2.32
CA ALA A 65 0.90 -24.06 3.04
C ALA A 65 0.17 -22.71 3.13
N LEU A 66 0.89 -21.59 3.00
CA LEU A 66 0.33 -20.25 3.09
C LEU A 66 0.76 -19.40 1.88
N ALA A 67 -0.20 -18.74 1.24
CA ALA A 67 0.06 -17.72 0.23
C ALA A 67 0.01 -16.34 0.88
N VAL A 68 1.00 -15.48 0.60
CA VAL A 68 1.00 -14.06 0.96
C VAL A 68 0.99 -13.22 -0.31
N THR A 69 0.03 -12.30 -0.41
CA THR A 69 -0.06 -11.34 -1.50
C THR A 69 0.22 -9.94 -0.98
N LEU A 70 1.31 -9.34 -1.44
CA LEU A 70 1.67 -7.95 -1.14
C LEU A 70 1.04 -7.01 -2.18
N SER A 71 0.41 -5.95 -1.71
CA SER A 71 0.01 -4.79 -2.51
C SER A 71 0.47 -3.50 -1.83
N VAL A 72 0.93 -2.53 -2.63
CA VAL A 72 1.26 -1.18 -2.15
C VAL A 72 0.19 -0.22 -2.68
N VAL A 73 -0.58 0.39 -1.78
CA VAL A 73 -1.71 1.26 -2.13
C VAL A 73 -1.37 2.71 -1.77
N PRO A 74 -1.22 3.61 -2.76
CA PRO A 74 -0.90 5.02 -2.50
C PRO A 74 -2.10 5.75 -1.87
N ASP A 75 -1.83 6.67 -0.94
CA ASP A 75 -2.83 7.46 -0.21
C ASP A 75 -2.31 8.86 0.14
N GLY A 76 -2.40 9.80 -0.79
CA GLY A 76 -2.17 11.23 -0.50
C GLY A 76 -0.78 11.60 0.01
N GLY A 77 0.26 10.90 -0.44
CA GLY A 77 1.65 11.07 0.04
C GLY A 77 2.08 10.05 1.09
N SER A 78 1.13 9.31 1.65
CA SER A 78 1.33 8.07 2.38
C SER A 78 1.20 6.86 1.45
N GLU A 79 1.56 5.68 1.94
CA GLU A 79 1.22 4.41 1.31
C GLU A 79 0.78 3.38 2.35
N TRP A 80 -0.11 2.49 1.93
CA TRP A 80 -0.47 1.29 2.67
C TRP A 80 0.29 0.10 2.12
N LEU A 81 0.96 -0.63 3.00
CA LEU A 81 1.45 -1.98 2.72
C LEU A 81 0.35 -2.96 3.11
N VAL A 82 -0.21 -3.65 2.13
CA VAL A 82 -1.31 -4.61 2.33
C VAL A 82 -0.78 -6.01 2.11
N PHE A 83 -0.76 -6.82 3.17
CA PHE A 83 -0.41 -8.22 3.17
C PHE A 83 -1.69 -9.04 3.29
N SER A 84 -2.03 -9.80 2.26
CA SER A 84 -3.19 -10.71 2.26
C SER A 84 -2.72 -12.16 2.29
N TYR A 85 -3.05 -12.85 3.37
CA TYR A 85 -2.68 -14.22 3.67
C TYR A 85 -3.86 -15.16 3.44
N ALA A 86 -3.61 -16.31 2.83
CA ALA A 86 -4.60 -17.37 2.68
C ALA A 86 -3.94 -18.75 2.77
N THR A 87 -4.56 -19.68 3.50
CA THR A 87 -4.12 -21.08 3.52
C THR A 87 -4.36 -21.73 2.15
N ALA A 88 -3.39 -22.46 1.63
CA ALA A 88 -3.44 -23.04 0.28
C ALA A 88 -4.51 -24.13 0.12
N ASP A 89 -4.85 -24.84 1.20
CA ASP A 89 -5.82 -25.94 1.22
C ASP A 89 -7.22 -25.53 1.73
N GLY A 90 -7.39 -24.24 2.07
CA GLY A 90 -8.62 -23.70 2.65
C GLY A 90 -8.85 -24.05 4.13
N SER A 91 -7.89 -24.68 4.80
CA SER A 91 -7.99 -24.99 6.24
C SER A 91 -7.94 -23.75 7.12
N ALA A 92 -8.35 -23.86 8.38
CA ALA A 92 -8.24 -22.73 9.31
C ALA A 92 -6.78 -22.29 9.48
N MET A 93 -6.56 -20.98 9.64
CA MET A 93 -5.23 -20.43 9.84
C MET A 93 -4.54 -20.93 11.11
N SER A 94 -5.30 -21.36 12.11
CA SER A 94 -4.74 -21.94 13.34
C SER A 94 -5.71 -22.90 14.02
N GLN A 95 -5.21 -23.59 15.04
CA GLN A 95 -6.03 -24.39 15.94
C GLN A 95 -6.61 -23.52 17.06
N PRO A 96 -7.86 -23.75 17.52
CA PRO A 96 -8.54 -22.86 18.47
C PRO A 96 -7.74 -22.57 19.76
N ASN A 97 -7.02 -23.55 20.31
CA ASN A 97 -6.30 -23.40 21.58
C ASN A 97 -4.83 -22.97 21.43
N SER A 98 -4.41 -22.60 20.22
CA SER A 98 -3.01 -22.24 19.94
C SER A 98 -2.78 -20.73 20.05
N TYR A 99 -1.54 -20.36 20.39
CA TYR A 99 -1.02 -19.02 20.10
C TYR A 99 -0.86 -18.90 18.58
N TRP A 100 -1.40 -17.86 17.98
CA TRP A 100 -1.26 -17.57 16.55
C TRP A 100 -0.52 -16.25 16.37
N SER A 101 0.40 -16.17 15.42
CA SER A 101 0.96 -14.88 14.99
C SER A 101 1.46 -14.89 13.54
N LEU A 102 1.40 -13.74 12.89
CA LEU A 102 2.07 -13.44 11.64
C LEU A 102 2.82 -12.10 11.80
N ASN A 103 4.07 -12.05 11.33
CA ASN A 103 4.88 -10.85 11.40
C ASN A 103 5.71 -10.65 10.13
N GLU A 104 5.79 -9.42 9.67
CA GLU A 104 6.74 -8.94 8.68
C GLU A 104 7.93 -8.30 9.40
N VAL A 105 9.13 -8.80 9.12
CA VAL A 105 10.37 -8.34 9.77
C VAL A 105 11.37 -7.87 8.73
N GLY A 106 11.95 -6.69 8.94
CA GLY A 106 13.00 -6.17 8.07
C GLY A 106 12.49 -5.62 6.75
N LEU A 107 11.26 -5.08 6.71
CA LEU A 107 10.82 -4.23 5.61
C LEU A 107 11.79 -3.05 5.48
N ASP A 108 12.40 -2.88 4.32
CA ASP A 108 13.49 -1.91 4.13
C ASP A 108 12.93 -0.54 3.75
N ALA A 109 12.84 0.37 4.73
CA ALA A 109 12.37 1.73 4.52
C ALA A 109 13.42 2.56 3.77
N ALA A 110 13.04 3.12 2.62
CA ALA A 110 13.93 3.93 1.78
C ALA A 110 14.20 5.33 2.37
N VAL A 111 13.31 5.79 3.25
CA VAL A 111 13.37 7.06 3.97
C VAL A 111 12.89 6.85 5.41
N ASP A 112 13.08 7.83 6.28
CA ASP A 112 12.48 7.81 7.61
C ASP A 112 10.95 7.92 7.49
N VAL A 113 10.23 6.97 8.07
CA VAL A 113 8.76 6.83 7.98
C VAL A 113 8.09 6.91 9.34
N SER A 114 6.81 7.28 9.38
CA SER A 114 5.94 7.16 10.55
C SER A 114 4.86 6.13 10.29
N PHE A 115 4.58 5.26 11.25
CA PHE A 115 3.47 4.30 11.18
C PHE A 115 2.18 4.95 11.69
N THR A 116 1.22 5.22 10.81
CA THR A 116 0.08 6.10 11.13
C THR A 116 -1.27 5.43 11.22
N ALA A 117 -1.40 4.20 10.74
CA ALA A 117 -2.61 3.39 10.92
C ALA A 117 -2.34 1.91 10.68
N ALA A 118 -3.16 1.06 11.29
CA ALA A 118 -3.29 -0.34 10.91
C ALA A 118 -4.75 -0.71 10.70
N TYR A 119 -4.97 -1.67 9.81
CA TYR A 119 -6.25 -2.32 9.59
C TYR A 119 -6.02 -3.82 9.43
N VAL A 120 -6.80 -4.63 10.14
CA VAL A 120 -6.77 -6.09 9.99
C VAL A 120 -8.17 -6.64 9.74
N GLN A 121 -8.26 -7.66 8.90
CA GLN A 121 -9.52 -8.31 8.54
C GLN A 121 -9.31 -9.81 8.36
N PHE A 122 -10.21 -10.62 8.90
CA PHE A 122 -10.23 -12.06 8.65
C PHE A 122 -11.20 -12.37 7.52
N SER A 123 -10.97 -13.47 6.81
CA SER A 123 -11.83 -13.93 5.74
C SER A 123 -11.98 -15.45 5.73
N HIS A 124 -13.04 -15.90 5.06
CA HIS A 124 -13.27 -17.30 4.71
C HIS A 124 -13.51 -17.37 3.20
N ASP A 125 -12.66 -18.09 2.49
CA ASP A 125 -12.72 -18.27 1.03
C ASP A 125 -12.82 -16.93 0.27
N GLY A 126 -12.00 -15.96 0.70
CA GLY A 126 -11.95 -14.61 0.13
C GLY A 126 -13.10 -13.69 0.54
N THR A 127 -14.07 -14.18 1.32
CA THR A 127 -15.18 -13.36 1.86
C THR A 127 -14.80 -12.82 3.24
N ALA A 128 -14.82 -11.50 3.40
CA ALA A 128 -14.54 -10.86 4.68
C ALA A 128 -15.52 -11.32 5.78
N LEU A 129 -14.99 -11.68 6.94
CA LEU A 129 -15.75 -12.02 8.14
C LEU A 129 -15.87 -10.77 9.01
N THR A 130 -17.10 -10.30 9.23
CA THR A 130 -17.37 -9.07 9.98
C THR A 130 -17.28 -9.31 11.49
N PRO A 131 -16.33 -8.67 12.21
CA PRO A 131 -16.31 -8.72 13.66
C PRO A 131 -17.45 -7.88 14.27
N SER A 132 -17.97 -8.32 15.41
CA SER A 132 -18.99 -7.62 16.21
C SER A 132 -18.41 -6.76 17.33
N ALA A 133 -17.16 -7.01 17.71
CA ALA A 133 -16.42 -6.28 18.74
C ALA A 133 -14.91 -6.36 18.47
N SER A 134 -14.11 -5.50 19.13
CA SER A 134 -12.65 -5.54 19.03
C SER A 134 -12.03 -6.54 20.03
N ILE A 135 -11.01 -7.29 19.60
CA ILE A 135 -10.15 -8.11 20.49
C ILE A 135 -8.77 -7.50 20.72
N PHE A 136 -8.38 -6.49 19.94
CA PHE A 136 -7.09 -5.85 20.05
C PHE A 136 -7.22 -4.54 20.83
N GLY A 137 -6.35 -4.34 21.83
CA GLY A 137 -6.32 -3.11 22.61
C GLY A 137 -6.11 -1.89 21.71
N GLY A 138 -6.99 -0.89 21.82
CA GLY A 138 -6.93 0.33 21.01
C GLY A 138 -7.60 0.24 19.64
N TYR A 139 -7.83 -0.97 19.09
CA TYR A 139 -8.52 -1.13 17.82
C TYR A 139 -10.04 -0.97 17.99
N SER A 140 -10.68 -0.48 16.94
CA SER A 140 -12.14 -0.34 16.81
C SER A 140 -12.64 -1.14 15.62
N VAL A 141 -13.89 -1.60 15.67
CA VAL A 141 -14.54 -2.22 14.51
C VAL A 141 -14.95 -1.12 13.54
N ALA A 142 -14.39 -1.13 12.34
CA ALA A 142 -14.62 -0.07 11.35
C ALA A 142 -14.53 -0.60 9.91
N PRO A 143 -15.12 0.11 8.93
CA PRO A 143 -14.84 -0.14 7.52
C PRO A 143 -13.35 0.02 7.19
N SER A 144 -12.88 -0.68 6.17
CA SER A 144 -11.52 -0.53 5.66
C SER A 144 -11.20 0.94 5.32
N PRO A 145 -10.14 1.53 5.90
CA PRO A 145 -9.66 2.86 5.52
C PRO A 145 -8.77 2.83 4.26
N VAL A 146 -8.38 1.63 3.79
CA VAL A 146 -7.46 1.47 2.66
C VAL A 146 -8.21 1.72 1.34
N PRO A 147 -7.74 2.65 0.47
CA PRO A 147 -8.37 2.92 -0.81
C PRO A 147 -8.54 1.65 -1.67
N GLY A 148 -9.75 1.40 -2.15
CA GLY A 148 -10.07 0.27 -3.03
C GLY A 148 -10.30 -1.07 -2.31
N LEU A 149 -10.00 -1.18 -1.02
CA LEU A 149 -10.40 -2.33 -0.21
C LEU A 149 -11.77 -2.12 0.43
N ASN A 150 -12.51 -3.21 0.61
CA ASN A 150 -13.86 -3.21 1.18
C ASN A 150 -13.96 -4.13 2.40
N GLY A 151 -15.05 -3.99 3.14
CA GLY A 151 -15.39 -4.82 4.30
C GLY A 151 -15.15 -4.12 5.62
N ILE A 152 -15.51 -4.84 6.69
CA ILE A 152 -15.40 -4.38 8.08
C ILE A 152 -14.34 -5.24 8.76
N GLY A 153 -13.50 -4.62 9.56
CA GLY A 153 -12.40 -5.25 10.27
C GLY A 153 -12.05 -4.48 11.53
N PHE A 154 -10.82 -4.65 12.00
CA PHE A 154 -10.29 -3.94 13.16
C PHE A 154 -9.34 -2.85 12.68
N ALA A 155 -9.65 -1.59 12.98
CA ALA A 155 -8.84 -0.43 12.61
C ALA A 155 -8.29 0.26 13.85
N VAL A 156 -7.06 0.75 13.76
CA VAL A 156 -6.43 1.58 14.79
C VAL A 156 -5.62 2.71 14.16
N GLY A 157 -5.50 3.82 14.88
CA GLY A 157 -4.48 4.81 14.59
C GLY A 157 -3.10 4.25 14.92
N GLY A 158 -2.09 4.61 14.14
CA GLY A 158 -0.71 4.24 14.40
C GLY A 158 -0.10 5.08 15.51
N PHE A 159 1.22 4.97 15.65
CA PHE A 159 2.00 5.83 16.52
C PHE A 159 2.87 6.75 15.66
N ASN A 160 2.71 8.06 15.82
CA ASN A 160 3.43 9.06 15.02
C ASN A 160 4.91 9.22 15.45
N ALA A 161 5.57 8.13 15.87
CA ALA A 161 7.00 8.15 16.17
C ALA A 161 7.80 7.82 14.91
N PRO A 162 8.88 8.59 14.62
CA PRO A 162 9.77 8.29 13.50
C PRO A 162 10.39 6.90 13.62
N LEU A 163 10.26 6.11 12.57
CA LEU A 163 11.03 4.91 12.28
C LEU A 163 12.11 5.31 11.28
N GLY A 164 13.37 5.04 11.62
CA GLY A 164 14.49 5.37 10.73
C GLY A 164 14.46 4.56 9.44
N SER A 165 15.08 5.10 8.40
CA SER A 165 15.39 4.37 7.17
C SER A 165 16.20 3.10 7.45
N GLY A 166 16.03 2.10 6.58
CA GLY A 166 16.60 0.76 6.72
C GLY A 166 15.57 -0.28 7.18
N PRO A 167 16.03 -1.46 7.60
CA PRO A 167 15.16 -2.56 8.00
C PRO A 167 14.34 -2.23 9.26
N LEU A 168 13.02 -2.33 9.15
CA LEU A 168 12.10 -2.15 10.27
C LEU A 168 12.10 -3.36 11.21
N VAL A 169 11.68 -3.12 12.46
CA VAL A 169 11.41 -4.18 13.45
C VAL A 169 10.21 -5.05 13.02
N ALA A 170 9.95 -6.12 13.77
CA ALA A 170 8.77 -6.94 13.53
C ALA A 170 7.48 -6.11 13.67
N LEU A 171 6.72 -6.08 12.58
CA LEU A 171 5.35 -5.58 12.53
C LEU A 171 4.46 -6.79 12.32
N GLY A 172 3.31 -6.84 12.98
CA GLY A 172 2.46 -8.01 12.87
C GLY A 172 1.39 -8.07 13.94
N THR A 173 0.64 -9.15 13.89
CA THR A 173 -0.48 -9.41 14.79
C THR A 173 -0.36 -10.78 15.42
N PHE A 174 -0.83 -10.88 16.66
CA PHE A 174 -0.94 -12.14 17.36
C PHE A 174 -2.30 -12.27 18.05
N ILE A 175 -2.77 -13.50 18.23
CA ILE A 175 -3.98 -13.83 18.98
C ILE A 175 -3.64 -15.01 19.89
N THR A 176 -3.99 -14.90 21.17
CA THR A 176 -3.70 -15.94 22.15
C THR A 176 -4.82 -16.10 23.18
N PRO A 177 -5.52 -17.25 23.18
CA PRO A 177 -5.58 -18.28 22.14
C PRO A 177 -6.36 -17.82 20.89
N TRP A 178 -6.11 -18.46 19.74
CA TRP A 178 -6.80 -18.21 18.46
C TRP A 178 -8.33 -18.18 18.56
N SER A 179 -8.91 -18.99 19.46
CA SER A 179 -10.35 -19.03 19.73
C SER A 179 -10.94 -17.70 20.23
N TYR A 180 -10.13 -16.71 20.59
CA TYR A 180 -10.62 -15.37 20.93
C TYR A 180 -11.36 -14.68 19.77
N LEU A 181 -11.12 -15.08 18.52
CA LEU A 181 -11.94 -14.65 17.38
C LEU A 181 -13.43 -14.99 17.56
N ASN A 182 -13.75 -16.11 18.22
CA ASN A 182 -15.14 -16.50 18.44
C ASN A 182 -15.88 -15.46 19.28
N ALA A 183 -15.18 -14.76 20.18
CA ALA A 183 -15.76 -13.70 21.00
C ALA A 183 -16.15 -12.46 20.18
N THR A 184 -15.60 -12.29 18.98
CA THR A 184 -15.99 -11.24 18.04
C THR A 184 -17.02 -11.71 17.02
N GLY A 185 -17.52 -12.94 17.13
CA GLY A 185 -18.44 -13.53 16.15
C GLY A 185 -17.76 -14.03 14.87
N ILE A 186 -16.43 -14.16 14.87
CA ILE A 186 -15.66 -14.79 13.78
C ILE A 186 -15.41 -16.24 14.18
N ASP A 187 -15.88 -17.21 13.38
CA ASP A 187 -15.60 -18.62 13.63
C ASP A 187 -14.13 -18.94 13.34
N SER A 188 -13.35 -19.10 14.41
CA SER A 188 -11.92 -19.45 14.35
C SER A 188 -11.61 -20.74 13.60
N THR A 189 -12.59 -21.64 13.43
CA THR A 189 -12.42 -22.90 12.68
C THR A 189 -12.64 -22.74 11.17
N GLN A 190 -13.12 -21.58 10.74
CA GLN A 190 -13.39 -21.26 9.33
C GLN A 190 -12.47 -20.17 8.79
N ALA A 191 -11.91 -19.32 9.65
CA ALA A 191 -11.01 -18.24 9.24
C ALA A 191 -9.74 -18.82 8.58
N ASN A 192 -9.71 -18.78 7.25
CA ASN A 192 -8.64 -19.31 6.41
C ASN A 192 -7.91 -18.21 5.61
N GLY A 193 -8.35 -16.95 5.79
CA GLY A 193 -7.68 -15.77 5.29
C GLY A 193 -7.52 -14.68 6.36
N TYR A 194 -6.45 -13.90 6.23
CA TYR A 194 -6.10 -12.78 7.09
C TYR A 194 -5.46 -11.69 6.25
N LEU A 195 -5.92 -10.45 6.43
CA LEU A 195 -5.38 -9.27 5.78
C LEU A 195 -4.84 -8.34 6.85
N GLU A 196 -3.62 -7.87 6.63
CA GLU A 196 -2.97 -6.83 7.41
C GLU A 196 -2.60 -5.67 6.49
N ALA A 197 -3.07 -4.47 6.83
CA ALA A 197 -2.74 -3.25 6.13
C ALA A 197 -2.09 -2.27 7.09
N LEU A 198 -0.86 -1.85 6.75
CA LEU A 198 -0.04 -0.96 7.56
C LEU A 198 0.17 0.35 6.78
N LYS A 199 -0.22 1.48 7.35
CA LYS A 199 -0.05 2.79 6.73
C LYS A 199 1.24 3.45 7.18
N PHE A 200 2.01 3.94 6.21
CA PHE A 200 3.22 4.70 6.43
C PHE A 200 3.16 6.04 5.72
N GLU A 201 3.79 7.04 6.33
CA GLU A 201 4.03 8.34 5.71
C GLU A 201 5.50 8.74 5.91
N PRO A 202 6.08 9.56 5.02
CA PRO A 202 7.42 10.06 5.24
C PRO A 202 7.43 11.05 6.41
N THR A 203 8.42 10.95 7.29
CA THR A 203 8.56 11.88 8.44
C THR A 203 8.82 13.32 8.01
N VAL A 204 9.45 13.49 6.85
CA VAL A 204 9.64 14.78 6.18
C VAL A 204 8.81 14.75 4.90
N PRO A 205 7.86 15.68 4.71
CA PRO A 205 7.10 15.76 3.47
C PRO A 205 8.06 15.85 2.28
N VAL A 206 8.02 14.86 1.39
CA VAL A 206 8.82 14.88 0.17
C VAL A 206 8.18 15.89 -0.78
N PRO A 207 8.89 16.96 -1.20
CA PRO A 207 8.34 17.91 -2.16
C PRO A 207 7.93 17.20 -3.43
N GLU A 208 6.69 17.36 -3.87
CA GLU A 208 6.19 16.70 -5.07
C GLU A 208 7.05 17.07 -6.29
N PRO A 209 7.70 16.11 -6.96
CA PRO A 209 8.55 16.41 -8.12
C PRO A 209 7.79 17.11 -9.24
N ALA A 210 6.49 16.80 -9.39
CA ALA A 210 5.62 17.43 -10.36
C ALA A 210 5.38 18.92 -10.09
N SER A 211 5.34 19.36 -8.83
CA SER A 211 5.20 20.78 -8.51
C SER A 211 6.40 21.58 -9.01
N ALA A 212 7.62 21.05 -8.84
CA ALA A 212 8.84 21.64 -9.39
C ALA A 212 8.87 21.58 -10.92
N ALA A 213 8.50 20.44 -11.51
CA ALA A 213 8.49 20.26 -12.96
C ALA A 213 7.46 21.17 -13.65
N LEU A 214 6.24 21.29 -13.10
CA LEU A 214 5.19 22.18 -13.60
C LEU A 214 5.58 23.65 -13.46
N LEU A 215 6.22 24.02 -12.35
CA LEU A 215 6.76 25.37 -12.18
C LEU A 215 7.81 25.68 -13.24
N LEU A 216 8.78 24.77 -13.45
CA LEU A 216 9.82 24.92 -14.48
C LEU A 216 9.22 24.97 -15.88
N ALA A 217 8.24 24.11 -16.18
CA ALA A 217 7.52 24.11 -17.46
C ALA A 217 6.76 25.43 -17.66
N GLY A 218 6.10 25.93 -16.62
CA GLY A 218 5.41 27.22 -16.64
C GLY A 218 6.37 28.38 -16.91
N LEU A 219 7.51 28.41 -16.21
CA LEU A 219 8.55 29.44 -16.41
C LEU A 219 9.17 29.37 -17.81
N ALA A 220 9.45 28.17 -18.32
CA ALA A 220 9.95 27.97 -19.68
C ALA A 220 8.93 28.45 -20.73
N GLY A 221 7.64 28.18 -20.52
CA GLY A 221 6.56 28.68 -21.36
C GLY A 221 6.50 30.21 -21.41
N VAL A 222 6.58 30.88 -20.26
CA VAL A 222 6.61 32.35 -20.17
C VAL A 222 7.83 32.92 -20.89
N ALA A 223 9.02 32.36 -20.66
CA ALA A 223 10.24 32.79 -21.33
C ALA A 223 10.16 32.68 -22.86
N PHE A 224 9.55 31.61 -23.37
CA PHE A 224 9.33 31.43 -24.81
C PHE A 224 8.38 32.47 -25.40
N VAL A 225 7.27 32.78 -24.72
CA VAL A 225 6.32 33.83 -25.15
C VAL A 225 6.99 35.20 -25.16
N GLN A 226 7.79 35.52 -24.14
CA GLN A 226 8.52 36.79 -24.09
C GLN A 226 9.55 36.92 -25.23
N ARG A 227 10.25 35.83 -25.58
CA ARG A 227 11.21 35.83 -26.69
C ARG A 227 10.54 36.12 -28.04
N ARG A 228 9.34 35.57 -28.28
CA ARG A 228 8.60 35.80 -29.53
C ARG A 228 8.15 37.25 -29.74
N ARG A 229 7.88 38.00 -28.66
CA ARG A 229 7.45 39.41 -28.75
C ARG A 229 8.56 40.40 -29.13
N ARG A 230 9.83 39.97 -29.18
CA ARG A 230 10.99 40.84 -29.45
C ARG A 230 11.50 40.78 -30.88
N ILE A 231 10.85 40.07 -31.79
CA ILE A 231 11.21 40.06 -33.22
C ILE A 231 10.42 41.20 -33.89
N PRO A 232 11.05 42.33 -34.24
CA PRO A 232 10.39 43.39 -34.99
C PRO A 232 10.10 42.89 -36.40
N ILE A 233 8.89 43.17 -36.90
CA ILE A 233 8.52 42.99 -38.31
C ILE A 233 9.01 44.21 -39.08
#